data_AF-A0A8J6RG08-F1
#
_entry.id   AF-A0A8J6RG08-F1
#
_cell.length_a   1.000
_cell.length_b   1.000
_cell.length_c   1.000
_cell.angle_alpha   90.00
_cell.angle_beta   90.00
_cell.angle_gamma   90.00
#
_symmetry.space_group_name_H-M   'P 1'
#
loop_
_entity.id
_entity.type
_entity.pdbx_description
1 polymer ?
#
loop_
_entity_poly.entity_id
_entity_poly.type
_entity_poly.pdbx_seq_one_letter_code
_entity_poly.pdbx_strand_id
1 'polypeptide(L)'
;MSRSKPDPRKIISDSPNRRPYGAKVGIVLGETDESGFDGEASLLLNDKESIVRIVPLNEEKDESQFRGRRKTAKKLDVYVEGFATAGEAEQKGLKLSLALLWAAISRKHPLLLDYHTPLPCMVFDRTQQGRGGSGFMMSVSFRVVMSSSSMVERINEIFSADLEVDRQLLVSMELFASARLETTERSRFVGLVSSLEPLAKRNRYPNRELQDLIGSFVEQLSNTASIPDNIRASVQGRIRELERESISQAIKRLVKEHLPENPDAVSMIDEAYNIRSKILHEGASDADLDRKSQEIEDIIRQIYSRILKHDLFVPPNQ
;
A
#
# COMPACT_ATOMS: atom_id res chain seq x y z
N MET A 1 14.92 -35.61 -28.55
CA MET A 1 14.09 -35.77 -27.33
C MET A 1 14.31 -34.56 -26.44
N SER A 2 13.40 -33.58 -26.47
CA SER A 2 13.43 -32.43 -25.56
C SER A 2 13.02 -32.91 -24.16
N ARG A 3 13.94 -32.94 -23.20
CA ARG A 3 13.58 -33.18 -21.78
C ARG A 3 12.69 -32.02 -21.35
N SER A 4 11.41 -32.31 -21.10
CA SER A 4 10.47 -31.34 -20.51
C SER A 4 11.08 -30.77 -19.24
N LYS A 5 11.17 -29.43 -19.13
CA LYS A 5 11.67 -28.78 -17.92
C LYS A 5 10.78 -29.19 -16.75
N PRO A 6 11.34 -29.66 -15.62
CA PRO A 6 10.55 -30.01 -14.45
C PRO A 6 9.76 -28.79 -13.97
N ASP A 7 8.53 -29.02 -13.52
CA ASP A 7 7.65 -28.01 -12.95
C ASP A 7 8.38 -27.29 -11.79
N PRO A 8 8.56 -25.96 -11.85
CA PRO A 8 9.31 -25.23 -10.82
C PRO A 8 8.73 -25.44 -9.42
N ARG A 9 7.41 -25.64 -9.28
CA ARG A 9 6.77 -25.93 -7.99
C ARG A 9 7.24 -27.24 -7.37
N LYS A 10 7.45 -28.26 -8.21
CA LYS A 10 8.06 -29.52 -7.75
C LYS A 10 9.48 -29.29 -7.28
N ILE A 11 10.27 -28.46 -7.96
CA ILE A 11 11.63 -28.13 -7.51
C ILE A 11 11.60 -27.40 -6.15
N ILE A 12 10.66 -26.45 -5.97
CA ILE A 12 10.51 -25.69 -4.72
C ILE A 12 10.14 -26.59 -3.53
N SER A 13 9.32 -27.62 -3.79
CA SER A 13 8.91 -28.63 -2.80
C SER A 13 10.01 -29.68 -2.55
N ASP A 14 10.58 -30.24 -3.61
CA ASP A 14 11.47 -31.42 -3.56
C ASP A 14 12.93 -31.05 -3.27
N SER A 15 13.32 -29.79 -3.43
CA SER A 15 14.71 -29.32 -3.29
C SER A 15 14.80 -28.01 -2.53
N PRO A 16 14.43 -27.98 -1.23
CA PRO A 16 14.44 -26.77 -0.41
C PRO A 16 15.83 -26.10 -0.36
N ASN A 17 16.91 -26.89 -0.38
CA ASN A 17 18.29 -26.36 -0.40
C ASN A 17 18.65 -25.57 -1.66
N ARG A 18 17.97 -25.81 -2.80
CA ARG A 18 18.19 -25.06 -4.05
C ARG A 18 17.41 -23.75 -4.08
N ARG A 19 16.32 -23.67 -3.33
CA ARG A 19 15.43 -22.51 -3.23
C ARG A 19 15.15 -22.23 -1.74
N PRO A 20 16.19 -21.86 -0.98
CA PRO A 20 16.09 -21.80 0.47
C PRO A 20 15.33 -20.56 0.94
N TYR A 21 15.17 -19.52 0.13
CA TYR A 21 14.59 -18.27 0.58
C TYR A 21 13.08 -18.14 0.29
N GLY A 22 12.40 -17.45 1.19
CA GLY A 22 11.03 -16.98 1.05
C GLY A 22 10.85 -15.62 1.72
N ALA A 23 9.71 -14.98 1.49
CA ALA A 23 9.32 -13.76 2.18
C ALA A 23 7.93 -13.90 2.81
N LYS A 24 7.76 -13.27 3.97
CA LYS A 24 6.52 -13.27 4.76
C LYS A 24 5.97 -11.84 4.83
N VAL A 25 4.66 -11.69 4.62
CA VAL A 25 3.91 -10.46 4.77
C VAL A 25 2.80 -10.71 5.78
N GLY A 26 2.84 -10.02 6.93
CA GLY A 26 1.74 -10.05 7.89
C GLY A 26 0.66 -9.06 7.46
N ILE A 27 -0.61 -9.45 7.58
CA ILE A 27 -1.75 -8.57 7.31
C ILE A 27 -2.83 -8.71 8.38
N VAL A 28 -3.55 -7.60 8.60
CA VAL A 28 -4.77 -7.55 9.39
C VAL A 28 -5.92 -7.15 8.46
N LEU A 29 -6.91 -8.02 8.34
CA LEU A 29 -8.13 -7.75 7.60
C LEU A 29 -9.20 -7.22 8.55
N GLY A 30 -9.84 -6.11 8.19
CA GLY A 30 -11.01 -5.64 8.92
C GLY A 30 -12.24 -6.52 8.66
N GLU A 31 -13.29 -6.28 9.44
CA GLU A 31 -14.57 -6.98 9.28
C GLU A 31 -15.17 -6.69 7.91
N THR A 32 -15.49 -7.75 7.16
CA THR A 32 -16.22 -7.70 5.89
C THR A 32 -17.29 -8.78 5.90
N ASP A 33 -18.44 -8.51 5.27
CA ASP A 33 -19.55 -9.49 5.14
C ASP A 33 -19.11 -10.77 4.41
N GLU A 34 -18.04 -10.66 3.61
CA GLU A 34 -17.36 -11.78 3.01
C GLU A 34 -16.33 -12.36 3.98
N SER A 35 -16.69 -13.44 4.66
CA SER A 35 -15.74 -14.22 5.46
C SER A 35 -14.60 -14.73 4.56
N GLY A 36 -13.39 -14.26 4.87
CA GLY A 36 -12.15 -14.59 4.15
C GLY A 36 -11.61 -16.01 4.42
N PHE A 37 -10.29 -16.17 4.34
CA PHE A 37 -9.63 -17.47 4.59
C PHE A 37 -9.85 -17.96 6.03
N ASP A 38 -10.54 -19.09 6.19
CA ASP A 38 -10.79 -19.73 7.50
C ASP A 38 -9.78 -20.84 7.83
N GLY A 39 -8.88 -21.15 6.91
CA GLY A 39 -7.84 -22.16 7.07
C GLY A 39 -6.62 -21.83 6.22
N GLU A 40 -5.57 -22.63 6.38
CA GLU A 40 -4.39 -22.52 5.53
C GLU A 40 -4.76 -22.76 4.06
N ALA A 41 -4.29 -21.88 3.18
CA ALA A 41 -4.54 -21.95 1.76
C ALA A 41 -3.25 -21.79 0.97
N SER A 42 -3.06 -22.60 -0.07
CA SER A 42 -1.99 -22.39 -1.05
C SER A 42 -2.60 -21.86 -2.34
N LEU A 43 -2.16 -20.69 -2.78
CA LEU A 43 -2.64 -20.04 -3.98
C LEU A 43 -1.88 -20.56 -5.20
N LEU A 44 -2.61 -21.05 -6.18
CA LEU A 44 -2.06 -21.39 -7.49
C LEU A 44 -2.05 -20.13 -8.35
N LEU A 45 -0.96 -19.37 -8.26
CA LEU A 45 -0.78 -18.20 -9.10
C LEU A 45 -0.43 -18.58 -10.55
N ASN A 46 -0.58 -17.68 -11.50
CA ASN A 46 -0.10 -17.88 -12.87
C ASN A 46 1.42 -17.88 -12.93
N ASP A 47 2.07 -17.18 -12.00
CA ASP A 47 3.50 -17.30 -11.74
C ASP A 47 3.81 -18.74 -11.28
N LYS A 48 4.49 -19.49 -12.15
CA LYS A 48 4.91 -20.87 -11.86
C LYS A 48 6.17 -20.91 -10.99
N GLU A 49 6.86 -19.79 -10.82
CA GLU A 49 8.15 -19.73 -10.14
C GLU A 49 8.05 -19.52 -8.63
N SER A 50 6.83 -19.34 -8.11
CA SER A 50 6.60 -19.13 -6.69
C SER A 50 5.41 -19.95 -6.17
N ILE A 51 5.42 -20.19 -4.86
CA ILE A 51 4.29 -20.74 -4.12
C ILE A 51 3.86 -19.66 -3.13
N VAL A 52 2.59 -19.25 -3.20
CA VAL A 52 2.00 -18.34 -2.22
C VAL A 52 1.12 -19.12 -1.26
N ARG A 53 1.31 -18.88 0.04
CA ARG A 53 0.61 -19.61 1.10
C ARG A 53 0.07 -18.62 2.12
N ILE A 54 -1.20 -18.76 2.46
CA ILE A 54 -1.89 -17.92 3.44
C ILE A 54 -2.13 -18.78 4.67
N VAL A 55 -1.70 -18.29 5.82
CA VAL A 55 -1.82 -18.95 7.12
C VAL A 55 -2.60 -18.03 8.04
N PRO A 56 -3.85 -18.37 8.39
CA PRO A 56 -4.56 -17.66 9.43
C PRO A 56 -3.83 -17.80 10.77
N LEU A 57 -3.62 -16.67 11.45
CA LEU A 57 -3.12 -16.68 12.80
C LEU A 57 -4.32 -16.85 13.72
N ASN A 58 -4.39 -18.00 14.40
CA ASN A 58 -5.36 -18.18 15.46
C ASN A 58 -5.11 -17.11 16.50
N GLU A 59 -6.09 -16.24 16.73
CA GLU A 59 -6.07 -15.38 17.91
C GLU A 59 -6.08 -16.32 19.12
N GLU A 60 -4.92 -16.51 19.76
CA GLU A 60 -4.95 -16.80 21.19
C GLU A 60 -5.85 -15.73 21.79
N LYS A 61 -6.84 -16.14 22.59
CA LYS A 61 -7.84 -15.27 23.21
C LYS A 61 -7.17 -14.27 24.15
N ASP A 62 -6.45 -13.30 23.61
CA ASP A 62 -5.87 -12.22 24.37
C ASP A 62 -6.98 -11.17 24.54
N GLU A 63 -7.92 -11.51 25.43
CA GLU A 63 -9.06 -10.69 25.84
C GLU A 63 -8.62 -9.36 26.50
N SER A 64 -7.32 -9.08 26.63
CA SER A 64 -6.80 -8.16 27.61
C SER A 64 -6.37 -6.76 27.11
N GLN A 65 -6.33 -6.45 25.80
CA GLN A 65 -5.79 -5.15 25.35
C GLN A 65 -6.63 -4.27 24.41
N PHE A 66 -7.81 -4.71 23.96
CA PHE A 66 -8.73 -3.82 23.21
C PHE A 66 -10.06 -3.67 23.94
N ARG A 67 -10.02 -3.02 25.11
CA ARG A 67 -11.23 -2.56 25.81
C ARG A 67 -12.02 -1.60 24.90
N GLY A 68 -13.05 -2.11 24.23
CA GLY A 68 -14.11 -1.32 23.60
C GLY A 68 -14.20 -1.32 22.07
N ARG A 69 -13.40 -2.11 21.33
CA ARG A 69 -13.46 -2.16 19.85
C ARG A 69 -13.98 -3.50 19.30
N ARG A 70 -14.65 -3.42 18.15
CA ARG A 70 -15.35 -4.50 17.44
C ARG A 70 -14.58 -5.82 17.44
N LYS A 71 -15.34 -6.90 17.66
CA LYS A 71 -14.90 -8.30 17.53
C LYS A 71 -14.44 -8.56 16.08
N THR A 72 -13.30 -9.25 15.94
CA THR A 72 -12.82 -10.00 14.75
C THR A 72 -12.07 -9.25 13.62
N ALA A 73 -10.98 -8.55 13.94
CA ALA A 73 -9.96 -8.29 12.90
C ALA A 73 -9.17 -9.58 12.65
N LYS A 74 -9.20 -10.15 11.44
CA LYS A 74 -8.49 -11.41 11.16
C LYS A 74 -7.02 -11.13 10.85
N LYS A 75 -6.11 -11.71 11.61
CA LYS A 75 -4.67 -11.68 11.33
C LYS A 75 -4.26 -12.86 10.44
N LEU A 76 -3.52 -12.59 9.38
CA LEU A 76 -3.01 -13.59 8.45
C LEU A 76 -1.52 -13.37 8.21
N ASP A 77 -0.75 -14.45 8.15
CA ASP A 77 0.59 -14.42 7.55
C ASP A 77 0.49 -14.94 6.11
N VAL A 78 1.02 -14.18 5.17
CA VAL A 78 1.10 -14.56 3.75
C VAL A 78 2.55 -14.77 3.36
N TYR A 79 2.87 -15.96 2.89
CA TYR A 79 4.21 -16.39 2.50
C TYR A 79 4.29 -16.45 0.98
N VAL A 80 5.42 -16.01 0.44
CA VAL A 80 5.83 -16.30 -0.94
C VAL A 80 7.19 -16.99 -0.90
N GLU A 81 7.26 -18.18 -1.48
CA GLU A 81 8.39 -19.10 -1.32
C GLU A 81 8.94 -19.56 -2.67
N GLY A 82 10.23 -19.92 -2.69
CA GLY A 82 10.84 -20.62 -3.82
C GLY A 82 12.02 -19.90 -4.48
N PHE A 83 12.77 -19.09 -3.76
CA PHE A 83 13.80 -18.21 -4.33
C PHE A 83 15.23 -18.69 -4.04
N ALA A 84 16.15 -18.44 -4.99
CA ALA A 84 17.55 -18.83 -4.81
C ALA A 84 18.31 -17.84 -3.92
N THR A 85 17.88 -16.57 -3.88
CA THR A 85 18.55 -15.53 -3.11
C THR A 85 17.58 -14.79 -2.19
N ALA A 86 18.11 -14.22 -1.11
CA ALA A 86 17.35 -13.36 -0.21
C ALA A 86 16.81 -12.11 -0.91
N GLY A 87 17.57 -11.54 -1.85
CA GLY A 87 17.13 -10.38 -2.64
C GLY A 87 15.95 -10.67 -3.55
N GLU A 88 15.94 -11.83 -4.24
CA GLU A 88 14.76 -12.28 -5.00
C GLU A 88 13.53 -12.44 -4.11
N ALA A 89 13.71 -13.02 -2.92
CA ALA A 89 12.63 -13.18 -1.95
C ALA A 89 12.08 -11.83 -1.47
N GLU A 90 12.94 -10.86 -1.15
CA GLU A 90 12.53 -9.51 -0.76
C GLU A 90 11.70 -8.83 -1.85
N GLN A 91 12.16 -8.86 -3.11
CA GLN A 91 11.43 -8.25 -4.23
C GLN A 91 10.05 -8.89 -4.43
N LYS A 92 9.98 -10.22 -4.31
CA LYS A 92 8.72 -10.95 -4.40
C LYS A 92 7.82 -10.71 -3.18
N GLY A 93 8.40 -10.47 -2.01
CA GLY A 93 7.70 -10.03 -0.81
C GLY A 93 7.06 -8.65 -0.99
N LEU A 94 7.79 -7.68 -1.52
CA LEU A 94 7.24 -6.36 -1.87
C LEU A 94 6.12 -6.46 -2.91
N LYS A 95 6.31 -7.32 -3.92
CA LYS A 95 5.29 -7.57 -4.95
C LYS A 95 4.03 -8.21 -4.34
N LEU A 96 4.21 -9.10 -3.37
CA LEU A 96 3.11 -9.68 -2.59
C LEU A 96 2.37 -8.63 -1.77
N SER A 97 3.07 -7.73 -1.07
CA SER A 97 2.45 -6.62 -0.33
C SER A 97 1.61 -5.73 -1.26
N LEU A 98 2.16 -5.37 -2.44
CA LEU A 98 1.43 -4.60 -3.44
C LEU A 98 0.18 -5.35 -3.95
N ALA A 99 0.31 -6.65 -4.20
CA ALA A 99 -0.78 -7.51 -4.67
C ALA A 99 -1.93 -7.60 -3.65
N LEU A 100 -1.60 -7.75 -2.37
CA LEU A 100 -2.58 -7.79 -1.28
C LEU A 100 -3.29 -6.45 -1.12
N LEU A 101 -2.54 -5.34 -1.18
CA LEU A 101 -3.10 -3.99 -1.15
C LEU A 101 -4.03 -3.74 -2.35
N TRP A 102 -3.60 -4.10 -3.57
CA TRP A 102 -4.43 -3.96 -4.76
C TRP A 102 -5.74 -4.74 -4.65
N ALA A 103 -5.66 -6.01 -4.21
CA ALA A 103 -6.84 -6.83 -4.00
C ALA A 103 -7.82 -6.19 -3.00
N ALA A 104 -7.32 -5.66 -1.88
CA ALA A 104 -8.15 -4.97 -0.90
C ALA A 104 -8.76 -3.67 -1.44
N ILE A 105 -7.94 -2.82 -2.06
CA ILE A 105 -8.33 -1.51 -2.61
C ILE A 105 -9.37 -1.64 -3.73
N SER A 106 -9.16 -2.58 -4.64
CA SER A 106 -10.07 -2.84 -5.75
C SER A 106 -11.47 -3.21 -5.25
N ARG A 107 -11.61 -3.74 -4.03
CA ARG A 107 -12.87 -4.23 -3.44
C ARG A 107 -13.40 -3.38 -2.30
N LYS A 108 -12.75 -2.25 -2.00
CA LYS A 108 -13.04 -1.43 -0.82
C LYS A 108 -12.89 -2.18 0.51
N HIS A 109 -12.06 -3.22 0.57
CA HIS A 109 -11.81 -3.95 1.81
C HIS A 109 -10.78 -3.21 2.68
N PRO A 110 -11.01 -3.13 4.00
CA PRO A 110 -10.02 -2.61 4.95
C PRO A 110 -8.87 -3.61 5.14
N LEU A 111 -7.63 -3.14 5.01
CA LEU A 111 -6.42 -3.95 5.17
C LEU A 111 -5.32 -3.11 5.81
N LEU A 112 -4.59 -3.71 6.74
CA LEU A 112 -3.35 -3.18 7.31
C LEU A 112 -2.22 -4.18 7.11
N LEU A 113 -1.04 -3.71 6.73
CA LEU A 113 0.17 -4.51 6.73
C LEU A 113 0.74 -4.53 8.16
N ASP A 114 1.01 -5.71 8.72
CA ASP A 114 1.53 -5.92 10.08
C ASP A 114 3.02 -6.28 10.02
N TYR A 115 3.89 -5.31 10.32
CA TYR A 115 5.34 -5.48 10.25
C TYR A 115 6.08 -4.54 11.21
N HIS A 116 7.31 -4.94 11.57
CA HIS A 116 8.22 -4.18 12.45
C HIS A 116 9.59 -3.94 11.79
N THR A 117 9.66 -4.14 10.48
CA THR A 117 10.85 -3.98 9.64
C THR A 117 10.75 -2.71 8.79
N PRO A 118 11.84 -2.21 8.19
CA PRO A 118 11.76 -1.06 7.28
C PRO A 118 10.94 -1.31 6.00
N LEU A 119 10.73 -2.58 5.63
CA LEU A 119 9.93 -3.00 4.49
C LEU A 119 8.74 -3.84 4.98
N PRO A 120 7.61 -3.87 4.25
CA PRO A 120 6.41 -4.62 4.63
C PRO A 120 6.51 -6.12 4.31
N CYS A 121 7.73 -6.66 4.32
CA CYS A 121 7.97 -8.09 4.19
C CYS A 121 9.23 -8.48 4.97
N MET A 122 9.28 -9.74 5.40
CA MET A 122 10.41 -10.32 6.12
C MET A 122 10.95 -11.51 5.32
N VAL A 123 12.21 -11.44 4.93
CA VAL A 123 12.90 -12.57 4.25
C VAL A 123 13.28 -13.62 5.28
N PHE A 124 13.08 -14.90 4.94
CA PHE A 124 13.43 -16.03 5.80
C PHE A 124 14.07 -17.17 5.00
N ASP A 125 14.83 -18.01 5.71
CA ASP A 125 15.42 -19.24 5.19
C ASP A 125 14.54 -20.45 5.58
N ARG A 126 13.92 -21.06 4.57
CA ARG A 126 13.04 -22.24 4.65
C ARG A 126 13.78 -23.47 5.18
N THR A 127 15.09 -23.57 4.98
CA THR A 127 15.89 -24.72 5.42
C THR A 127 16.16 -24.70 6.93
N GLN A 128 16.11 -23.51 7.55
CA GLN A 128 16.39 -23.32 8.98
C GLN A 128 15.14 -23.45 9.85
N GLN A 129 13.94 -23.18 9.30
CA GLN A 129 12.68 -23.34 10.02
C GLN A 129 12.44 -24.79 10.52
N GLY A 130 13.06 -25.79 9.88
CA GLY A 130 12.98 -27.20 10.31
C GLY A 130 13.82 -27.56 11.55
N ARG A 131 14.73 -26.70 12.03
CA ARG A 131 15.66 -27.02 13.14
C ARG A 131 15.19 -26.58 14.54
N GLY A 132 14.05 -25.89 14.63
CA GLY A 132 13.46 -25.45 15.89
C GLY A 132 11.94 -25.55 15.84
N GLY A 133 11.39 -26.76 15.92
CA GLY A 133 10.00 -27.03 16.30
C GLY A 133 8.90 -26.52 15.34
N SER A 134 8.73 -27.17 14.19
CA SER A 134 7.43 -27.53 13.58
C SER A 134 7.67 -28.04 12.16
N GLY A 135 8.22 -29.26 12.07
CA GLY A 135 8.23 -30.01 10.82
C GLY A 135 7.03 -30.94 10.78
N PHE A 136 5.93 -30.51 10.18
CA PHE A 136 4.92 -31.41 9.64
C PHE A 136 4.24 -30.77 8.43
N MET A 137 4.67 -31.16 7.22
CA MET A 137 3.91 -30.98 5.99
C MET A 137 2.67 -31.87 6.09
N MET A 138 1.50 -31.28 6.28
CA MET A 138 0.22 -31.94 6.02
C MET A 138 -0.61 -30.99 5.15
N SER A 139 -0.65 -31.25 3.85
CA SER A 139 -1.52 -30.51 2.95
C SER A 139 -2.97 -30.92 3.21
N VAL A 140 -3.80 -29.99 3.68
CA VAL A 140 -5.26 -30.13 3.71
C VAL A 140 -5.84 -29.07 2.79
N SER A 141 -6.56 -29.50 1.76
CA SER A 141 -7.26 -28.62 0.83
C SER A 141 -8.49 -28.00 1.49
N PHE A 142 -8.62 -26.68 1.48
CA PHE A 142 -9.81 -25.96 1.94
C PHE A 142 -10.60 -25.32 0.79
N ARG A 143 -11.92 -25.23 1.02
CA ARG A 143 -12.93 -24.65 0.12
C ARG A 143 -12.63 -23.17 -0.09
N VAL A 144 -12.33 -22.80 -1.34
CA VAL A 144 -12.41 -21.42 -1.82
C VAL A 144 -13.89 -21.04 -1.78
N VAL A 145 -14.32 -20.36 -0.71
CA VAL A 145 -15.61 -19.63 -0.73
C VAL A 145 -15.49 -18.60 -1.85
N MET A 146 -16.51 -18.46 -2.70
CA MET A 146 -16.42 -17.69 -3.95
C MET A 146 -15.91 -16.25 -3.76
N SER A 147 -16.02 -15.67 -2.56
CA SER A 147 -15.39 -14.40 -2.16
C SER A 147 -13.86 -14.38 -2.29
N SER A 148 -13.17 -15.50 -2.04
CA SER A 148 -11.71 -15.59 -2.10
C SER A 148 -11.17 -15.75 -3.53
N SER A 149 -11.97 -16.26 -4.47
CA SER A 149 -11.54 -16.43 -5.88
C SER A 149 -11.19 -15.10 -6.55
N SER A 150 -12.04 -14.09 -6.37
CA SER A 150 -11.79 -12.75 -6.90
C SER A 150 -10.62 -12.05 -6.19
N MET A 151 -10.34 -12.35 -4.92
CA MET A 151 -9.11 -11.85 -4.27
C MET A 151 -7.86 -12.47 -4.91
N VAL A 152 -7.88 -13.78 -5.16
CA VAL A 152 -6.77 -14.50 -5.80
C VAL A 152 -6.54 -14.00 -7.22
N GLU A 153 -7.61 -13.70 -7.97
CA GLU A 153 -7.51 -13.08 -9.30
C GLU A 153 -6.74 -11.75 -9.28
N ARG A 154 -7.05 -10.87 -8.32
CA ARG A 154 -6.34 -9.58 -8.18
C ARG A 154 -4.90 -9.73 -7.73
N ILE A 155 -4.61 -10.71 -6.88
CA ILE A 155 -3.23 -11.06 -6.55
C ILE A 155 -2.50 -11.54 -7.82
N ASN A 156 -3.16 -12.37 -8.62
CA ASN A 156 -2.63 -12.89 -9.87
C ASN A 156 -2.33 -11.81 -10.92
N GLU A 157 -3.18 -10.78 -11.03
CA GLU A 157 -2.95 -9.64 -11.92
C GLU A 157 -1.58 -9.01 -11.69
N ILE A 158 -1.30 -8.66 -10.43
CA ILE A 158 -0.02 -8.05 -10.03
C ILE A 158 1.13 -9.02 -10.24
N PHE A 159 0.99 -10.29 -9.83
CA PHE A 159 2.07 -11.27 -9.99
C PHE A 159 2.42 -11.57 -11.45
N SER A 160 1.41 -11.56 -12.33
CA SER A 160 1.57 -11.80 -13.77
C SER A 160 2.12 -10.60 -14.53
N ALA A 161 1.96 -9.38 -13.98
CA ALA A 161 2.48 -8.17 -14.58
C ALA A 161 3.99 -8.05 -14.39
N ASP A 162 4.70 -7.65 -15.45
CA ASP A 162 6.12 -7.30 -15.37
C ASP A 162 6.26 -5.86 -14.85
N LEU A 163 6.11 -5.71 -13.54
CA LEU A 163 6.21 -4.42 -12.84
C LEU A 163 7.25 -4.49 -11.73
N GLU A 164 8.06 -3.43 -11.64
CA GLU A 164 8.85 -3.13 -10.46
C GLU A 164 7.98 -2.43 -9.42
N VAL A 165 8.18 -2.77 -8.15
CA VAL A 165 7.37 -2.20 -7.07
C VAL A 165 7.88 -0.80 -6.72
N ASP A 166 7.12 0.22 -7.11
CA ASP A 166 7.36 1.60 -6.66
C ASP A 166 7.02 1.71 -5.17
N ARG A 167 8.02 2.08 -4.36
CA ARG A 167 7.88 2.25 -2.90
C ARG A 167 6.91 3.37 -2.54
N GLN A 168 6.85 4.44 -3.34
CA GLN A 168 5.90 5.54 -3.09
C GLN A 168 4.46 5.10 -3.32
N LEU A 169 4.22 4.30 -4.35
CA LEU A 169 2.92 3.68 -4.60
C LEU A 169 2.54 2.71 -3.48
N LEU A 170 3.48 1.89 -3.01
CA LEU A 170 3.24 0.95 -1.92
C LEU A 170 2.79 1.66 -0.64
N VAL A 171 3.51 2.71 -0.22
CA VAL A 171 3.15 3.53 0.95
C VAL A 171 1.81 4.23 0.75
N SER A 172 1.56 4.78 -0.44
CA SER A 172 0.29 5.42 -0.79
C SER A 172 -0.89 4.46 -0.64
N MET A 173 -0.79 3.27 -1.23
CA MET A 173 -1.82 2.23 -1.13
C MET A 173 -1.98 1.70 0.29
N GLU A 174 -0.90 1.55 1.05
CA GLU A 174 -0.93 1.16 2.47
C GLU A 174 -1.73 2.15 3.32
N LEU A 175 -1.41 3.45 3.24
CA LEU A 175 -2.12 4.51 3.94
C LEU A 175 -3.60 4.54 3.57
N PHE A 176 -3.91 4.35 2.29
CA PHE A 176 -5.28 4.32 1.80
C PHE A 176 -6.07 3.12 2.33
N ALA A 177 -5.48 1.92 2.30
CA ALA A 177 -6.13 0.70 2.78
C ALA A 177 -6.33 0.73 4.30
N SER A 178 -5.34 1.24 5.05
CA SER A 178 -5.39 1.33 6.50
C SER A 178 -6.37 2.41 6.98
N ALA A 179 -6.58 3.49 6.21
CA ALA A 179 -7.54 4.54 6.56
C ALA A 179 -8.96 3.99 6.79
N ARG A 180 -9.35 2.91 6.11
CA ARG A 180 -10.67 2.27 6.31
C ARG A 180 -10.82 1.59 7.67
N LEU A 181 -9.72 1.28 8.36
CA LEU A 181 -9.73 0.73 9.71
C LEU A 181 -9.89 1.82 10.79
N GLU A 182 -9.80 3.09 10.42
CA GLU A 182 -9.98 4.20 11.35
C GLU A 182 -11.42 4.28 11.87
N THR A 183 -11.54 4.50 13.18
CA THR A 183 -12.85 4.52 13.85
C THR A 183 -13.60 5.83 13.69
N THR A 184 -12.88 6.95 13.49
CA THR A 184 -13.50 8.26 13.32
C THR A 184 -13.51 8.65 11.85
N GLU A 185 -14.59 9.27 11.39
CA GLU A 185 -14.71 9.79 10.02
C GLU A 185 -13.59 10.77 9.70
N ARG A 186 -13.21 11.60 10.68
CA ARG A 186 -12.12 12.55 10.56
C ARG A 186 -10.77 11.86 10.28
N SER A 187 -10.40 10.87 11.09
CA SER A 187 -9.15 10.13 10.88
C SER A 187 -9.15 9.39 9.55
N ARG A 188 -10.28 8.75 9.20
CA ARG A 188 -10.45 8.08 7.91
C ARG A 188 -10.26 9.05 6.75
N PHE A 189 -10.95 10.19 6.77
CA PHE A 189 -10.85 11.20 5.72
C PHE A 189 -9.44 11.75 5.58
N VAL A 190 -8.78 12.08 6.70
CA VAL A 190 -7.38 12.54 6.70
C VAL A 190 -6.46 11.49 6.11
N GLY A 191 -6.62 10.21 6.49
CA GLY A 191 -5.83 9.09 5.95
C GLY A 191 -6.05 8.90 4.45
N LEU A 192 -7.31 8.90 4.01
CA LEU A 192 -7.69 8.76 2.60
C LEU A 192 -7.05 9.86 1.76
N VAL A 193 -7.22 11.13 2.12
CA VAL A 193 -6.68 12.26 1.35
C VAL A 193 -5.15 12.29 1.40
N SER A 194 -4.55 11.99 2.56
CA SER A 194 -3.08 11.98 2.72
C SER A 194 -2.43 10.83 1.95
N SER A 195 -3.18 9.79 1.58
CA SER A 195 -2.66 8.69 0.76
C SER A 195 -2.16 9.13 -0.62
N LEU A 196 -2.59 10.29 -1.14
CA LEU A 196 -2.08 10.83 -2.39
C LEU A 196 -0.72 11.54 -2.26
N GLU A 197 -0.33 11.96 -1.05
CA GLU A 197 0.89 12.74 -0.83
C GLU A 197 2.17 12.01 -1.27
N PRO A 198 2.36 10.69 -1.01
CA PRO A 198 3.54 9.97 -1.49
C PRO A 198 3.68 9.94 -3.01
N LEU A 199 2.57 9.97 -3.75
CA LEU A 199 2.55 9.96 -5.21
C LEU A 199 2.76 11.36 -5.81
N ALA A 200 2.49 12.41 -5.05
CA ALA A 200 2.53 13.80 -5.50
C ALA A 200 3.96 14.36 -5.52
N LYS A 201 4.75 13.91 -6.51
CA LYS A 201 6.13 14.37 -6.75
C LYS A 201 6.16 15.87 -7.03
N ARG A 202 6.71 16.68 -6.12
CA ARG A 202 6.79 18.15 -6.27
C ARG A 202 7.84 18.56 -7.30
N ASN A 203 7.39 19.15 -8.39
CA ASN A 203 8.26 19.71 -9.44
C ASN A 203 8.75 21.11 -9.07
N ARG A 204 9.93 21.49 -9.59
CA ARG A 204 10.39 22.88 -9.59
C ARG A 204 9.55 23.71 -10.56
N TYR A 205 9.26 24.95 -10.19
CA TYR A 205 8.62 25.88 -11.12
C TYR A 205 9.56 26.18 -12.30
N PRO A 206 9.09 26.06 -13.55
CA PRO A 206 9.94 26.26 -14.73
C PRO A 206 10.24 27.74 -15.00
N ASN A 207 9.54 28.67 -14.36
CA ASN A 207 9.69 30.10 -14.58
C ASN A 207 11.01 30.61 -13.97
N ARG A 208 11.96 31.04 -14.83
CA ARG A 208 13.28 31.51 -14.41
C ARG A 208 13.23 32.80 -13.58
N GLU A 209 12.37 33.75 -13.93
CA GLU A 209 12.23 35.02 -13.19
C GLU A 209 11.81 34.77 -11.74
N LEU A 210 10.91 33.81 -11.51
CA LEU A 210 10.53 33.37 -10.18
C LEU A 210 11.72 32.77 -9.41
N GLN A 211 12.54 31.93 -10.07
CA GLN A 211 13.73 31.35 -9.43
C GLN A 211 14.76 32.42 -9.07
N ASP A 212 15.00 33.38 -9.97
CA ASP A 212 15.91 34.50 -9.75
C ASP A 212 15.41 35.40 -8.60
N LEU A 213 14.10 35.65 -8.52
CA LEU A 213 13.48 36.40 -7.41
C LEU A 213 13.67 35.68 -6.07
N ILE A 214 13.39 34.36 -6.01
CA ILE A 214 13.60 33.54 -4.81
C ILE A 214 15.07 33.58 -4.39
N GLY A 215 16.00 33.41 -5.34
CA GLY A 215 17.44 33.48 -5.09
C GLY A 215 17.87 34.82 -4.52
N SER A 216 17.40 35.91 -5.11
CA SER A 216 17.69 37.27 -4.62
C SER A 216 17.20 37.49 -3.19
N PHE A 217 16.05 36.91 -2.81
CA PHE A 217 15.52 37.06 -1.47
C PHE A 217 16.35 36.28 -0.43
N VAL A 218 16.84 35.09 -0.80
CA VAL A 218 17.77 34.32 0.03
C VAL A 218 19.08 35.09 0.26
N GLU A 219 19.59 35.77 -0.78
CA GLU A 219 20.81 36.58 -0.70
C GLU A 219 20.62 37.81 0.21
N GLN A 220 19.51 38.55 0.03
CA GLN A 220 19.17 39.68 0.90
C GLN A 220 19.05 39.26 2.37
N LEU A 221 18.40 38.12 2.63
CA LEU A 221 18.29 37.56 3.96
C LEU A 221 19.66 37.15 4.54
N SER A 222 20.58 36.68 3.70
CA SER A 222 21.96 36.33 4.10
C SER A 222 22.76 37.55 4.58
N ASN A 223 22.56 38.68 3.92
CA ASN A 223 23.29 39.93 4.18
C ASN A 223 22.69 40.75 5.33
N THR A 224 21.55 40.34 5.89
CA THR A 224 20.89 41.05 6.98
C THR A 224 21.47 40.64 8.35
N ALA A 225 22.46 41.40 8.82
CA ALA A 225 23.20 41.13 10.06
C ALA A 225 22.36 41.18 11.34
N SER A 226 21.20 41.86 11.33
CA SER A 226 20.32 41.99 12.49
C SER A 226 19.53 40.72 12.81
N ILE A 227 19.48 39.74 11.91
CA ILE A 227 18.72 38.50 12.08
C ILE A 227 19.63 37.42 12.67
N PRO A 228 19.26 36.80 13.81
CA PRO A 228 19.98 35.67 14.38
C PRO A 228 20.14 34.51 13.40
N ASP A 229 21.30 33.84 13.44
CA ASP A 229 21.66 32.81 12.46
C ASP A 229 20.69 31.61 12.44
N ASN A 230 20.14 31.22 13.58
CA ASN A 230 19.15 30.13 13.68
C ASN A 230 17.84 30.48 12.95
N ILE A 231 17.35 31.71 13.09
CA ILE A 231 16.16 32.21 12.40
C ILE A 231 16.46 32.34 10.90
N ARG A 232 17.63 32.89 10.56
CA ARG A 232 18.08 33.03 9.17
C ARG A 232 18.09 31.70 8.45
N ALA A 233 18.74 30.68 9.02
CA ALA A 233 18.81 29.34 8.43
C ALA A 233 17.41 28.72 8.27
N SER A 234 16.54 28.85 9.27
CA SER A 234 15.16 28.34 9.23
C SER A 234 14.33 29.00 8.11
N VAL A 235 14.39 30.32 8.00
CA VAL A 235 13.64 31.08 6.98
C VAL A 235 14.22 30.84 5.58
N GLN A 236 15.55 30.77 5.43
CA GLN A 236 16.18 30.41 4.16
C GLN A 236 15.75 29.04 3.66
N GLY A 237 15.67 28.05 4.55
CA GLY A 237 15.13 26.73 4.21
C GLY A 237 13.71 26.84 3.66
N ARG A 238 12.83 27.59 4.33
CA ARG A 238 11.44 27.81 3.88
C ARG A 238 11.34 28.58 2.56
N ILE A 239 12.19 29.57 2.32
CA ILE A 239 12.22 30.32 1.05
C ILE A 239 12.65 29.40 -0.09
N ARG A 240 13.66 28.55 0.11
CA ARG A 240 14.10 27.58 -0.91
C ARG A 240 13.01 26.55 -1.25
N GLU A 241 12.13 26.23 -0.30
CA GLU A 241 10.96 25.38 -0.59
C GLU A 241 9.98 26.02 -1.58
N LEU A 242 9.97 27.35 -1.74
CA LEU A 242 9.15 28.07 -2.73
C LEU A 242 9.60 27.82 -4.18
N GLU A 243 10.81 27.27 -4.40
CA GLU A 243 11.28 26.89 -5.73
C GLU A 243 10.44 25.76 -6.34
N ARG A 244 9.73 25.00 -5.50
CA ARG A 244 8.96 23.81 -5.86
C ARG A 244 7.48 24.05 -5.64
N GLU A 245 6.66 23.42 -6.48
CA GLU A 245 5.20 23.47 -6.37
C GLU A 245 4.72 23.03 -4.97
N SER A 246 3.61 23.59 -4.49
CA SER A 246 3.00 23.11 -3.26
C SER A 246 2.49 21.67 -3.45
N ILE A 247 2.35 20.93 -2.34
CA ILE A 247 1.82 19.56 -2.38
C ILE A 247 0.42 19.51 -3.00
N SER A 248 -0.45 20.49 -2.70
CA SER A 248 -1.78 20.60 -3.32
C SER A 248 -1.70 20.71 -4.85
N GLN A 249 -0.76 21.50 -5.39
CA GLN A 249 -0.57 21.61 -6.84
C GLN A 249 -0.01 20.31 -7.45
N ALA A 250 0.93 19.65 -6.77
CA ALA A 250 1.43 18.35 -7.18
C ALA A 250 0.31 17.29 -7.24
N ILE A 251 -0.59 17.28 -6.26
CA ILE A 251 -1.77 16.39 -6.23
C ILE A 251 -2.72 16.71 -7.39
N LYS A 252 -3.08 17.98 -7.62
CA LYS A 252 -3.95 18.36 -8.76
C LYS A 252 -3.38 17.90 -10.09
N ARG A 253 -2.07 18.07 -10.27
CA ARG A 253 -1.38 17.60 -11.47
C ARG A 253 -1.42 16.08 -11.60
N LEU A 254 -1.15 15.34 -10.51
CA LEU A 254 -1.26 13.88 -10.47
C LEU A 254 -2.67 13.41 -10.90
N VAL A 255 -3.72 14.00 -10.33
CA VAL A 255 -5.11 13.68 -10.66
C VAL A 255 -5.38 13.95 -12.14
N LYS A 256 -5.00 15.11 -12.65
CA LYS A 256 -5.18 15.50 -14.06
C LYS A 256 -4.44 14.57 -15.03
N GLU A 257 -3.25 14.12 -14.65
CA GLU A 257 -2.43 13.21 -15.45
C GLU A 257 -3.09 11.83 -15.58
N HIS A 258 -3.74 11.34 -14.52
CA HIS A 258 -4.27 9.98 -14.46
C HIS A 258 -5.76 9.88 -14.79
N LEU A 259 -6.51 10.97 -14.63
CA LEU A 259 -7.95 11.07 -14.93
C LEU A 259 -8.25 12.28 -15.83
N PRO A 260 -7.61 12.42 -17.01
CA PRO A 260 -7.83 13.56 -17.90
C PRO A 260 -9.29 13.68 -18.39
N GLU A 261 -10.03 12.58 -18.40
CA GLU A 261 -11.44 12.48 -18.78
C GLU A 261 -12.40 12.98 -17.70
N ASN A 262 -11.94 13.13 -16.45
CA ASN A 262 -12.76 13.54 -15.32
C ASN A 262 -12.25 14.88 -14.75
N PRO A 263 -12.62 16.03 -15.34
CA PRO A 263 -12.15 17.34 -14.88
C PRO A 263 -12.64 17.67 -13.47
N ASP A 264 -13.81 17.16 -13.07
CA ASP A 264 -14.39 17.38 -11.74
C ASP A 264 -13.58 16.67 -10.64
N ALA A 265 -12.85 15.60 -10.96
CA ALA A 265 -11.99 14.93 -9.99
C ALA A 265 -10.92 15.87 -9.41
N VAL A 266 -10.43 16.83 -10.20
CA VAL A 266 -9.41 17.79 -9.74
C VAL A 266 -10.00 18.75 -8.71
N SER A 267 -11.22 19.27 -8.95
CA SER A 267 -11.88 20.19 -8.01
C SER A 267 -12.29 19.47 -6.72
N MET A 268 -12.82 18.25 -6.83
CA MET A 268 -13.17 17.41 -5.68
C MET A 268 -11.96 17.10 -4.79
N ILE A 269 -10.82 16.72 -5.39
CA ILE A 269 -9.58 16.44 -4.63
C ILE A 269 -8.98 17.72 -4.03
N ASP A 270 -9.06 18.85 -4.72
CA ASP A 270 -8.62 20.13 -4.16
C ASP A 270 -9.44 20.52 -2.93
N GLU A 271 -10.77 20.44 -3.03
CA GLU A 271 -11.66 20.67 -1.90
C GLU A 271 -11.33 19.72 -0.74
N ALA A 272 -11.16 18.43 -1.05
CA ALA A 272 -10.79 17.41 -0.07
C ALA A 272 -9.49 17.74 0.67
N TYR A 273 -8.47 18.17 -0.08
CA TYR A 273 -7.17 18.55 0.49
C TYR A 273 -7.30 19.77 1.40
N ASN A 274 -8.11 20.76 1.01
CA ASN A 274 -8.37 21.94 1.83
C ASN A 274 -9.12 21.58 3.12
N ILE A 275 -10.10 20.67 3.07
CA ILE A 275 -10.79 20.16 4.26
C ILE A 275 -9.81 19.43 5.17
N ARG A 276 -8.98 18.53 4.63
CA ARG A 276 -7.94 17.82 5.40
C ARG A 276 -6.97 18.80 6.07
N SER A 277 -6.56 19.85 5.36
CA SER A 277 -5.71 20.92 5.91
C SER A 277 -6.38 21.63 7.09
N LYS A 278 -7.64 22.04 6.95
CA LYS A 278 -8.41 22.68 8.03
C LYS A 278 -8.59 21.76 9.24
N ILE A 279 -8.88 20.48 9.01
CA ILE A 279 -8.99 19.48 10.07
C ILE A 279 -7.70 19.42 10.90
N LEU A 280 -6.54 19.36 10.24
CA LEU A 280 -5.24 19.19 10.92
C LEU A 280 -4.71 20.47 11.58
N HIS A 281 -4.99 21.64 10.99
CA HIS A 281 -4.44 22.90 11.48
C HIS A 281 -5.39 23.67 12.40
N GLU A 282 -6.69 23.53 12.21
CA GLU A 282 -7.72 24.30 12.93
C GLU A 282 -8.61 23.40 13.81
N GLY A 283 -8.50 22.08 13.69
CA GLY A 283 -9.39 21.14 14.38
C GLY A 283 -10.84 21.16 13.86
N ALA A 284 -11.07 21.82 12.72
CA ALA A 284 -12.39 21.98 12.11
C ALA A 284 -12.98 20.64 11.65
N SER A 285 -14.30 20.61 11.45
CA SER A 285 -15.01 19.45 10.90
C SER A 285 -15.95 19.92 9.80
N ASP A 286 -16.08 19.13 8.74
CA ASP A 286 -17.12 19.29 7.73
C ASP A 286 -18.31 18.39 8.10
N ALA A 287 -19.53 18.79 7.77
CA ALA A 287 -20.74 18.02 8.09
C ALA A 287 -20.93 16.81 7.16
N ASP A 288 -20.35 16.85 5.96
CA ASP A 288 -20.56 15.84 4.90
C ASP A 288 -19.33 14.95 4.69
N LEU A 289 -18.51 14.73 5.72
CA LEU A 289 -17.25 13.99 5.58
C LEU A 289 -17.44 12.57 5.05
N ASP A 290 -18.51 11.87 5.41
CA ASP A 290 -18.75 10.50 4.95
C ASP A 290 -19.02 10.44 3.44
N ARG A 291 -19.93 11.30 2.94
CA ARG A 291 -20.23 11.41 1.50
C ARG A 291 -18.97 11.81 0.71
N LYS A 292 -18.26 12.84 1.17
CA LYS A 292 -17.02 13.29 0.53
C LYS A 292 -15.96 12.18 0.54
N SER A 293 -15.85 11.42 1.63
CA SER A 293 -14.94 10.28 1.73
C SER A 293 -15.21 9.27 0.62
N GLN A 294 -16.47 8.89 0.39
CA GLN A 294 -16.85 7.92 -0.64
C GLN A 294 -16.51 8.41 -2.06
N GLU A 295 -16.79 9.68 -2.36
CA GLU A 295 -16.45 10.30 -3.64
C GLU A 295 -14.93 10.32 -3.90
N ILE A 296 -14.16 10.76 -2.90
CA ILE A 296 -12.69 10.81 -2.97
C ILE A 296 -12.10 9.40 -3.07
N GLU A 297 -12.65 8.45 -2.31
CA GLU A 297 -12.21 7.06 -2.31
C GLU A 297 -12.29 6.46 -3.71
N ASP A 298 -13.37 6.73 -4.45
CA ASP A 298 -13.54 6.24 -5.82
C ASP A 298 -12.61 6.94 -6.82
N ILE A 299 -12.30 8.22 -6.64
CA ILE A 299 -11.27 8.92 -7.43
C ILE A 299 -9.89 8.30 -7.20
N ILE A 300 -9.49 8.11 -5.93
CA ILE A 300 -8.18 7.57 -5.58
C ILE A 300 -8.02 6.13 -6.09
N ARG A 301 -9.08 5.30 -5.98
CA ARG A 301 -9.10 3.95 -6.55
C ARG A 301 -8.87 3.96 -8.07
N GLN A 302 -9.50 4.89 -8.79
CA GLN A 302 -9.28 5.04 -10.22
C GLN A 302 -7.84 5.46 -10.53
N ILE A 303 -7.22 6.33 -9.72
CA ILE A 303 -5.80 6.69 -9.86
C ILE A 303 -4.92 5.43 -9.72
N TYR A 304 -5.12 4.62 -8.68
CA TYR A 304 -4.36 3.37 -8.51
C TYR A 304 -4.57 2.40 -9.67
N SER A 305 -5.81 2.25 -10.13
CA SER A 305 -6.15 1.44 -11.31
C SER A 305 -5.38 1.89 -12.55
N ARG A 306 -5.26 3.22 -12.77
CA ARG A 306 -4.50 3.81 -13.88
C ARG A 306 -2.99 3.60 -13.75
N ILE A 307 -2.43 3.76 -12.55
CA ILE A 307 -1.00 3.51 -12.27
C ILE A 307 -0.66 2.05 -12.54
N LEU A 308 -1.46 1.13 -12.00
CA LEU A 308 -1.24 -0.30 -12.07
C LEU A 308 -1.67 -0.91 -13.41
N LYS A 309 -2.45 -0.18 -14.22
CA LYS A 309 -3.06 -0.65 -15.48
C LYS A 309 -3.92 -1.91 -15.28
N HIS A 310 -4.67 -1.93 -14.18
CA HIS A 310 -5.60 -3.00 -13.82
C HIS A 310 -6.96 -2.41 -13.49
N ASP A 311 -8.03 -3.06 -13.96
CA ASP A 311 -9.39 -2.57 -13.76
C ASP A 311 -9.84 -2.77 -12.31
N LEU A 312 -10.66 -1.84 -11.80
CA LEU A 312 -11.30 -2.01 -10.50
C LEU A 312 -12.25 -3.23 -10.50
N PHE A 313 -12.46 -3.82 -9.32
CA PHE A 313 -13.45 -4.87 -9.18
C PHE A 313 -14.85 -4.28 -9.33
N VAL A 314 -15.58 -4.81 -10.30
CA VAL A 314 -17.01 -4.59 -10.50
C VAL A 314 -17.70 -5.89 -10.09
N PRO A 315 -18.52 -5.90 -9.02
CA PRO A 315 -19.26 -7.10 -8.65
C PRO A 315 -20.15 -7.53 -9.83
N PRO A 316 -20.24 -8.83 -10.16
CA PRO A 316 -21.19 -9.30 -11.16
C PRO A 316 -22.60 -8.88 -10.71
N ASN A 317 -23.35 -8.22 -11.60
CA ASN A 317 -24.68 -7.65 -11.33
C ASN A 317 -25.49 -8.53 -10.36
N GLN A 318 -25.76 -7.98 -9.16
CA GLN A 318 -26.68 -8.57 -8.18
C GLN A 318 -28.13 -8.31 -8.59
#